data_AF-A0A3N0A0F2-F1
#
_entry.id   AF-A0A3N0A0F2-F1
#
_cell.length_a   1.000
_cell.length_b   1.000
_cell.length_c   1.000
_cell.angle_alpha   90.00
_cell.angle_beta   90.00
_cell.angle_gamma   90.00
#
_symmetry.space_group_name_H-M   'P 1'
#
loop_
_entity.id
_entity.type
_entity.pdbx_description
1 polymer ?
#
loop_
_entity_poly.entity_id
_entity_poly.type
_entity_poly.pdbx_seq_one_letter_code
_entity_poly.pdbx_strand_id
1 'polypeptide(L)' 'ATSTSKRIKNTFAPDCDNEYFVPATLFSLCKYGFPFEKLPKEAKKMVEEYSDEYYKRCTKTGEKTKFPSPMFTPEAIL' A
#
# COMPACT_ATOMS: atom_id res chain seq x y z
N ALA A 1 -16.40 -14.47 -4.21
CA ALA A 1 -15.30 -13.60 -3.77
C ALA A 1 -14.92 -13.98 -2.35
N THR A 2 -13.77 -14.63 -2.16
CA THR A 2 -13.33 -15.15 -0.86
C THR A 2 -12.90 -13.99 0.03
N SER A 3 -13.79 -13.57 0.91
CA SER A 3 -13.52 -12.61 1.98
C SER A 3 -12.69 -13.28 3.07
N THR A 4 -11.42 -13.59 2.80
CA THR A 4 -10.47 -13.74 3.89
C THR A 4 -10.30 -12.37 4.51
N SER A 5 -10.47 -12.25 5.82
CA SER A 5 -10.13 -11.06 6.60
C SER A 5 -8.62 -10.81 6.48
N LYS A 6 -8.18 -10.24 5.34
CA LYS A 6 -6.79 -10.00 4.93
C LYS A 6 -6.19 -8.84 5.72
N ARG A 7 -6.01 -9.05 7.02
CA ARG A 7 -5.23 -8.15 7.86
C ARG A 7 -3.80 -8.69 7.92
N ILE A 8 -2.82 -7.81 7.76
CA ILE A 8 -1.42 -8.15 8.00
C ILE A 8 -0.98 -7.50 9.31
N LYS A 9 -0.22 -8.23 10.13
CA LYS A 9 0.39 -7.66 11.33
C LYS A 9 1.45 -6.64 10.94
N ASN A 10 1.50 -5.51 11.63
CA ASN A 10 2.55 -4.52 11.45
C ASN A 10 3.88 -5.07 12.00
N THR A 11 4.84 -5.26 11.11
CA THR A 11 6.22 -5.64 11.44
C THR A 11 7.25 -4.77 10.71
N PHE A 12 6.79 -3.73 10.01
CA PHE A 12 7.58 -2.98 9.03
C PHE A 12 7.49 -1.46 9.22
N ALA A 13 6.53 -0.96 9.99
CA ALA A 13 6.39 0.45 10.35
C ALA A 13 6.56 0.59 11.88
N PRO A 14 7.79 0.79 12.39
CA PRO A 14 8.07 0.79 13.83
C PRO A 14 7.43 1.99 14.57
N ASP A 15 7.31 3.14 13.91
CA ASP A 15 6.71 4.36 14.48
C ASP A 15 5.18 4.44 14.25
N CYS A 16 4.53 3.29 14.03
CA CYS A 16 3.11 3.22 13.76
C CYS A 16 2.39 2.35 14.79
N ASP A 17 1.47 2.96 15.55
CA ASP A 17 0.69 2.30 16.60
C ASP A 17 -0.34 1.29 16.06
N ASN A 18 -0.56 1.25 14.74
CA ASN A 18 -1.44 0.27 14.12
C ASN A 18 -0.82 -1.13 14.23
N GLU A 19 -1.42 -2.00 15.05
CA GLU A 19 -0.98 -3.40 15.17
C GLU A 19 -1.26 -4.20 13.88
N TYR A 20 -2.31 -3.85 13.15
CA TYR A 20 -2.72 -4.52 11.92
C TYR A 20 -3.09 -3.54 10.82
N PHE A 21 -2.79 -3.92 9.57
CA PHE A 21 -3.20 -3.18 8.39
C PHE A 21 -4.16 -3.99 7.53
N VAL A 22 -5.17 -3.31 6.98
CA VAL A 22 -6.03 -3.82 5.89
C VAL A 22 -5.52 -3.28 4.54
N PRO A 23 -5.93 -3.87 3.39
CA PRO A 23 -5.40 -3.48 2.08
C PRO A 23 -5.60 -1.99 1.77
N ALA A 24 -6.75 -1.42 2.12
CA ALA A 24 -7.03 0.01 1.93
C ALA A 24 -6.08 0.92 2.73
N THR A 25 -5.72 0.51 3.94
CA THR A 25 -4.78 1.26 4.78
C THR A 25 -3.36 1.13 4.25
N LEU A 26 -2.93 -0.06 3.81
CA LEU A 26 -1.63 -0.25 3.16
C LEU A 26 -1.50 0.58 1.89
N PHE A 27 -2.55 0.60 1.06
CA PHE A 27 -2.60 1.43 -0.14
C PHE A 27 -2.41 2.91 0.19
N SER A 28 -3.15 3.41 1.19
CA SER A 28 -3.05 4.81 1.61
C SER A 28 -1.66 5.12 2.19
N LEU A 29 -1.13 4.21 3.00
CA LEU A 29 0.20 4.31 3.61
C LEU A 29 1.28 4.48 2.52
N CYS A 30 1.24 3.66 1.47
CA CYS A 30 2.18 3.78 0.35
C CYS A 30 1.89 4.99 -0.54
N LYS A 31 0.62 5.35 -0.75
CA LYS A 31 0.23 6.51 -1.57
C LYS A 31 0.77 7.82 -1.00
N TYR A 32 0.85 7.94 0.33
CA TYR A 32 1.23 9.17 1.01
C TYR A 32 2.67 9.19 1.54
N GLY A 33 3.49 8.18 1.27
CA GLY A 33 4.94 8.31 1.44
C GLY A 33 5.66 7.12 2.06
N PHE A 34 4.96 6.09 2.54
CA PHE A 34 5.64 4.91 3.03
C PHE A 34 6.27 4.11 1.87
N PRO A 35 7.55 3.74 1.94
CA PRO A 35 8.20 3.05 0.84
C PRO A 35 7.58 1.69 0.60
N PHE A 36 6.99 1.48 -0.58
CA PHE A 36 6.41 0.20 -0.99
C PHE A 36 7.43 -0.94 -0.86
N GLU A 37 8.70 -0.67 -1.13
CA GLU A 37 9.76 -1.67 -1.06
C GLU A 37 10.05 -2.21 0.35
N LYS A 38 9.74 -1.42 1.39
CA LYS A 38 9.88 -1.83 2.80
C LYS A 38 8.73 -2.73 3.28
N LEU A 39 7.66 -2.87 2.50
CA LEU A 39 6.58 -3.77 2.83
C LEU A 39 7.03 -5.24 2.72
N PRO A 40 6.53 -6.15 3.58
CA PRO A 40 6.69 -7.58 3.37
C PRO A 40 5.96 -8.04 2.10
N LYS A 41 6.39 -9.15 1.51
CA LYS A 41 5.86 -9.69 0.23
C LYS A 41 4.34 -9.82 0.23
N GLU A 42 3.76 -10.24 1.36
CA GLU A 42 2.31 -10.35 1.50
C GLU A 42 1.60 -8.98 1.45
N ALA A 43 2.13 -7.97 2.14
CA ALA A 43 1.58 -6.61 2.10
C ALA A 43 1.71 -5.98 0.71
N LYS A 44 2.84 -6.19 0.01
CA LYS A 44 3.01 -5.75 -1.39
C LYS A 44 1.89 -6.29 -2.27
N LYS A 45 1.63 -7.60 -2.19
CA LYS A 45 0.54 -8.24 -2.92
C LYS A 45 -0.83 -7.65 -2.56
N MET A 46 -1.10 -7.37 -1.28
CA MET A 46 -2.36 -6.74 -0.87
C MET A 46 -2.54 -5.34 -1.47
N VAL A 47 -1.47 -4.54 -1.53
CA VAL A 47 -1.51 -3.21 -2.14
C VAL A 47 -1.73 -3.29 -3.64
N GLU A 48 -1.07 -4.20 -4.34
CA GLU A 48 -1.25 -4.42 -5.78
C GLU A 48 -2.69 -4.83 -6.10
N GLU A 49 -3.21 -5.86 -5.43
CA GLU A 49 -4.59 -6.33 -5.61
C GLU A 49 -5.62 -5.22 -5.32
N TYR A 50 -5.40 -4.45 -4.25
CA TYR A 50 -6.29 -3.33 -3.92
C TYR A 50 -6.19 -2.18 -4.91
N SER A 51 -4.99 -1.88 -5.41
CA SER A 51 -4.77 -0.83 -6.41
C SER A 51 -5.54 -1.11 -7.69
N ASP A 52 -5.51 -2.36 -8.17
CA ASP A 52 -6.25 -2.77 -9.36
C ASP A 52 -7.78 -2.60 -9.17
N GLU A 53 -8.31 -3.02 -8.02
CA GLU A 53 -9.72 -2.81 -7.67
C GLU A 53 -10.08 -1.32 -7.54
N TYR A 54 -9.21 -0.52 -6.93
CA TYR A 54 -9.39 0.91 -6.75
C TYR A 54 -9.37 1.65 -8.11
N TYR A 55 -8.49 1.27 -9.04
CA TYR A 55 -8.38 1.90 -10.36
C TYR A 55 -9.54 1.63 -11.31
N LYS A 56 -10.29 0.54 -11.10
CA LYS A 56 -11.57 0.33 -11.79
C LYS A 56 -12.60 1.41 -11.43
N ARG A 57 -12.51 2.00 -10.23
CA ARG A 57 -13.45 3.00 -9.71
C ARG A 57 -12.98 4.44 -9.94
N CYS A 58 -11.71 4.65 -10.27
CA CYS A 58 -11.15 5.98 -10.55
C CYS A 58 -11.57 6.48 -11.94
N THR A 59 -12.22 7.63 -11.99
CA THR A 59 -12.71 8.23 -13.25
C THR A 59 -11.84 9.38 -13.74
N LYS A 60 -10.92 9.89 -12.90
CA LYS A 60 -10.07 11.05 -13.24
C LYS A 60 -8.63 10.63 -13.55
N THR A 61 -8.04 11.31 -14.53
CA THR A 61 -6.61 11.22 -14.84
C THR A 61 -5.81 11.76 -13.65
N GLY A 62 -4.87 10.98 -13.11
CA GLY A 62 -4.05 11.34 -11.94
C GLY A 62 -4.44 10.67 -10.62
N GLU A 63 -5.62 10.05 -10.53
CA GLU A 63 -5.99 9.24 -9.34
C GLU A 63 -5.28 7.88 -9.31
N LYS A 64 -4.77 7.45 -10.47
CA LYS A 64 -4.09 6.16 -10.65
C LYS A 64 -2.60 6.28 -10.27
N THR A 65 -2.21 5.68 -9.14
CA THR A 65 -0.83 5.67 -8.64
C THR A 65 -0.14 4.32 -8.93
N LYS A 66 0.95 4.27 -9.67
CA LYS A 66 1.69 2.99 -9.78
C LYS A 66 2.59 2.80 -8.57
N PHE A 67 2.63 1.58 -8.04
CA PHE A 67 3.57 1.21 -6.97
C PHE A 67 4.69 0.33 -7.55
N PRO A 68 5.95 0.48 -7.10
CA PRO A 68 6.43 1.53 -6.20
C PRO A 68 6.28 2.93 -6.83
N SER A 69 5.87 3.91 -6.03
CA SER A 69 5.73 5.28 -6.52
C SER A 69 7.12 5.85 -6.81
N PRO A 70 7.37 6.42 -8.00
CA PRO A 70 8.67 7.01 -8.33
C PRO A 70 9.06 8.17 -7.41
N MET A 71 8.11 8.77 -6.68
CA MET A 71 8.39 9.82 -5.70
C MET A 71 8.82 9.29 -4.31
N PHE A 72 8.59 8.00 -4.03
CA PHE A 72 8.80 7.42 -2.69
C PHE A 72 9.68 6.17 -2.76
N THR A 73 10.74 6.24 -3.57
CA THR A 73 11.79 5.24 -3.56
C THR A 73 12.64 5.39 -2.28
N PRO A 74 13.27 4.32 -1.78
CA PRO A 74 14.18 4.41 -0.62
C PRO A 74 15.30 5.44 -0.80
N GLU A 75 15.68 5.74 -2.04
CA GLU A 75 16.71 6.71 -2.43
C GLU A 75 16.22 8.17 -2.43
N ALA A 76 14.90 8.40 -2.38
CA ALA A 76 14.31 9.74 -2.38
C ALA A 76 14.25 10.39 -0.98
N ILE A 77 14.61 9.65 0.08
CA ILE A 77 14.76 10.19 1.44
C ILE A 77 16.26 10.42 1.67
N LEU A 78 16.74 11.60 1.28
CA LEU A 78 18.07 12.14 1.58
C LEU A 78 17.97 13.24 2.63
#